data_AF-A0A285L795-F1
#
_entry.id   AF-A0A285L795-F1
#
_cell.length_a   1.000
_cell.length_b   1.000
_cell.length_c   1.000
_cell.angle_alpha   90.00
_cell.angle_beta   90.00
_cell.angle_gamma   90.00
#
_symmetry.space_group_name_H-M   'P 1'
#
loop_
_entity.id
_entity.type
_entity.pdbx_description
1 polymer ?
#
loop_
_entity_poly.entity_id
_entity_poly.type
_entity_poly.pdbx_seq_one_letter_code
_entity_poly.pdbx_strand_id
1 'polypeptide(L)'
;MTPATQAAYRKLAAHFYTKHLDGQPPSPKRITDALKAIAGQHRPDYWRRLRNALAYDQEAAGYPDAAKRINETKNPLTRNGPSDEVPGKQRRIKRIDAQDEAKLLDSFIKSGDRESYGAVMVARYTGARPSEFASITIQ
;
A
#
# COMPACT_ATOMS: atom_id res chain seq x y z
N MET A 1 -14.43 -3.46 7.26
CA MET A 1 -13.59 -2.91 6.19
C MET A 1 -14.22 -1.60 5.72
N THR A 2 -13.46 -0.50 5.60
CA THR A 2 -14.04 0.79 5.19
C THR A 2 -14.45 0.77 3.70
N PRO A 3 -15.41 1.60 3.27
CA PRO A 3 -15.81 1.69 1.85
C PRO A 3 -14.64 2.01 0.92
N ALA A 4 -13.72 2.88 1.35
CA ALA A 4 -12.51 3.23 0.61
C ALA A 4 -11.62 1.99 0.36
N THR A 5 -11.47 1.11 1.35
CA THR A 5 -10.69 -0.13 1.22
C THR A 5 -11.37 -1.12 0.27
N GLN A 6 -12.71 -1.20 0.28
CA GLN A 6 -13.47 -2.04 -0.67
C GLN A 6 -13.28 -1.57 -2.12
N ALA A 7 -13.42 -0.27 -2.37
CA ALA A 7 -13.18 0.31 -3.69
C ALA A 7 -11.73 0.08 -4.15
N ALA A 8 -10.75 0.22 -3.25
CA ALA A 8 -9.35 -0.04 -3.56
C ALA A 8 -9.09 -1.51 -3.92
N TYR A 9 -9.75 -2.46 -3.26
CA TYR A 9 -9.60 -3.89 -3.54
C TYR A 9 -10.20 -4.25 -4.91
N ARG A 10 -11.40 -3.76 -5.23
CA ARG A 10 -12.01 -3.98 -6.56
C ARG A 10 -11.14 -3.44 -7.69
N LYS A 11 -10.63 -2.21 -7.53
CA LYS A 11 -9.69 -1.61 -8.51
C LYS A 11 -8.42 -2.43 -8.67
N LEU A 12 -7.86 -2.93 -7.57
CA LEU A 12 -6.65 -3.74 -7.58
C LEU A 12 -6.87 -5.10 -8.26
N ALA A 13 -8.00 -5.76 -7.98
CA ALA A 13 -8.38 -7.02 -8.61
C ALA A 13 -8.62 -6.84 -10.11
N ALA A 14 -9.39 -5.82 -10.51
CA ALA A 14 -9.64 -5.51 -11.92
C ALA A 14 -8.33 -5.28 -12.70
N HIS A 15 -7.44 -4.44 -12.18
CA HIS A 15 -6.12 -4.20 -12.79
C HIS A 15 -5.28 -5.49 -12.88
N PHE A 16 -5.35 -6.35 -11.87
CA PHE A 16 -4.66 -7.63 -11.91
C PHE A 16 -5.21 -8.53 -13.02
N TYR A 17 -6.53 -8.64 -13.15
CA TYR A 17 -7.15 -9.44 -14.20
C TYR A 17 -6.77 -8.96 -15.59
N THR A 18 -6.81 -7.64 -15.84
CA THR A 18 -6.42 -7.08 -17.13
C THR A 18 -4.96 -7.29 -17.45
N LYS A 19 -4.07 -7.22 -16.46
CA LYS A 19 -2.63 -7.25 -16.67
C LYS A 19 -2.03 -8.66 -16.70
N HIS A 20 -2.63 -9.61 -15.98
CA HIS A 20 -2.00 -10.90 -15.71
C HIS A 20 -2.80 -12.12 -16.16
N LEU A 21 -4.00 -11.93 -16.72
CA LEU A 21 -4.81 -13.05 -17.24
C LEU A 21 -4.93 -13.06 -18.77
N ASP A 22 -4.23 -12.17 -19.50
CA ASP A 22 -4.19 -12.16 -20.98
C ASP A 22 -5.59 -12.20 -21.63
N GLY A 23 -6.54 -11.47 -21.07
CA GLY A 23 -7.93 -11.43 -21.53
C GLY A 23 -8.77 -12.67 -21.18
N GLN A 24 -8.21 -13.67 -20.50
CA GLN A 24 -8.94 -14.83 -20.03
C GLN A 24 -9.78 -14.50 -18.79
N PRO A 25 -10.95 -15.15 -18.64
CA PRO A 25 -11.78 -14.93 -17.47
C PRO A 25 -11.09 -15.44 -16.19
N PRO A 26 -11.29 -14.75 -15.06
CA PRO A 26 -10.75 -15.16 -13.78
C PRO A 26 -11.24 -16.56 -13.41
N SER A 27 -10.29 -17.44 -13.07
CA SER A 27 -10.58 -18.73 -12.46
C SER A 27 -9.63 -18.96 -11.30
N PRO A 28 -10.00 -19.79 -10.30
CA PRO A 28 -9.17 -20.01 -9.13
C PRO A 28 -7.74 -20.42 -9.52
N LYS A 29 -7.60 -21.35 -10.48
CA LYS A 29 -6.29 -21.81 -10.97
C LYS A 29 -5.50 -20.68 -11.60
N ARG A 30 -6.07 -19.98 -12.60
CA ARG A 30 -5.39 -18.90 -13.33
C ARG A 30 -4.93 -17.79 -12.38
N ILE A 31 -5.80 -17.38 -11.46
CA ILE A 31 -5.47 -16.36 -10.47
C ILE A 31 -4.30 -16.82 -9.60
N THR A 32 -4.33 -18.05 -9.06
CA THR A 32 -3.25 -18.53 -8.19
C THR A 32 -1.93 -18.73 -8.91
N ASP A 33 -1.95 -19.15 -10.17
CA ASP A 33 -0.75 -19.35 -10.99
C ASP A 33 -0.12 -18.00 -11.35
N ALA A 34 -0.93 -17.04 -11.83
CA ALA A 34 -0.48 -15.68 -12.10
C ALA A 34 0.05 -14.99 -10.83
N LEU A 35 -0.62 -15.16 -9.69
CA LEU A 35 -0.21 -14.58 -8.42
C LEU A 35 1.15 -15.14 -7.95
N LYS A 36 1.42 -16.43 -8.15
CA LYS A 36 2.74 -17.03 -7.86
C LYS A 36 3.81 -16.53 -8.82
N ALA A 37 3.50 -16.40 -10.11
CA ALA A 37 4.46 -15.96 -11.12
C ALA A 37 4.99 -14.53 -10.85
N ILE A 38 4.15 -13.64 -10.32
CA ILE A 38 4.57 -12.26 -10.01
C ILE A 38 5.15 -12.09 -8.59
N ALA A 39 5.33 -13.17 -7.83
CA ALA A 39 5.76 -13.07 -6.43
C ALA A 39 7.11 -12.36 -6.26
N GLY A 40 8.07 -12.59 -7.17
CA GLY A 40 9.37 -11.91 -7.15
C GLY A 40 9.35 -10.45 -7.59
N GLN A 41 8.26 -10.01 -8.24
CA GLN A 41 8.13 -8.61 -8.67
C GLN A 41 7.66 -7.71 -7.52
N HIS A 42 7.16 -8.29 -6.43
CA HIS A 42 6.51 -7.57 -5.36
C HIS A 42 7.02 -7.96 -3.98
N ARG A 43 6.93 -7.01 -3.04
CA ARG A 43 7.16 -7.33 -1.63
C ARG A 43 6.07 -8.26 -1.09
N PRO A 44 6.39 -9.06 -0.06
CA PRO A 44 5.42 -9.93 0.61
C PRO A 44 4.17 -9.20 1.09
N ASP A 45 4.30 -7.98 1.62
CA ASP A 45 3.15 -7.18 2.07
C ASP A 45 2.20 -6.78 0.93
N TYR A 46 2.76 -6.33 -0.19
CA TYR A 46 1.96 -5.97 -1.36
C TYR A 46 1.34 -7.22 -1.98
N TRP A 47 2.11 -8.29 -2.10
CA TRP A 47 1.63 -9.59 -2.58
C TRP A 47 0.46 -10.11 -1.74
N ARG A 48 0.55 -10.02 -0.41
CA ARG A 48 -0.53 -10.38 0.52
C ARG A 48 -1.75 -9.51 0.32
N ARG A 49 -1.57 -8.19 0.17
CA ARG A 49 -2.68 -7.26 -0.12
C ARG A 49 -3.36 -7.62 -1.44
N LEU A 50 -2.59 -7.95 -2.47
CA LEU A 50 -3.10 -8.36 -3.77
C LEU A 50 -3.91 -9.66 -3.66
N ARG A 51 -3.36 -10.69 -2.99
CA ARG A 51 -4.08 -11.93 -2.71
C ARG A 51 -5.42 -11.69 -2.02
N ASN A 52 -5.43 -10.85 -0.98
CA ASN A 52 -6.65 -10.54 -0.23
C ASN A 52 -7.66 -9.77 -1.08
N ALA A 53 -7.20 -8.86 -1.96
CA ALA A 53 -8.09 -8.14 -2.88
C ALA A 53 -8.74 -9.07 -3.91
N LEU A 54 -7.97 -10.02 -4.45
CA LEU A 54 -8.46 -11.03 -5.38
C LEU A 54 -9.47 -11.98 -4.73
N ALA A 55 -9.21 -12.42 -3.51
CA ALA A 55 -10.15 -13.24 -2.76
C ALA A 55 -11.44 -12.48 -2.44
N TYR A 56 -11.33 -11.22 -2.01
CA TYR A 56 -12.48 -10.35 -1.75
C TYR A 56 -13.35 -10.16 -3.00
N ASP A 57 -12.73 -9.94 -4.16
CA ASP A 57 -13.45 -9.75 -5.42
C ASP A 57 -14.18 -11.03 -5.86
N GLN A 58 -13.52 -12.19 -5.76
CA GLN A 58 -14.15 -13.48 -6.06
C GLN A 58 -15.30 -13.82 -5.11
N GLU A 59 -15.17 -13.50 -3.83
CA GLU A 59 -16.24 -13.66 -2.85
C GLU A 59 -17.44 -12.76 -3.18
N ALA A 60 -17.19 -11.49 -3.49
CA ALA A 60 -18.24 -10.53 -3.90
C ALA A 60 -18.91 -10.91 -5.22
N ALA A 61 -18.21 -11.63 -6.10
CA ALA A 61 -18.73 -12.17 -7.35
C ALA A 61 -19.49 -13.51 -7.19
N GLY A 62 -19.63 -14.03 -5.96
CA GLY A 62 -20.38 -15.27 -5.68
C GLY A 62 -19.55 -16.56 -5.79
N TYR A 63 -18.21 -16.47 -5.76
CA TYR A 63 -17.30 -17.61 -5.84
C TYR A 63 -16.53 -17.81 -4.51
N PRO A 64 -17.19 -18.22 -3.41
CA PRO A 64 -16.55 -18.34 -2.09
C PRO A 64 -15.44 -19.41 -2.06
N ASP A 65 -15.61 -20.54 -2.76
CA ASP A 65 -14.57 -21.58 -2.85
C ASP A 65 -13.32 -21.09 -3.58
N ALA A 66 -13.50 -20.25 -4.62
CA ALA A 66 -12.41 -19.59 -5.32
C ALA A 66 -11.65 -18.66 -4.37
N ALA A 67 -12.38 -17.83 -3.63
CA ALA A 67 -11.82 -16.91 -2.65
C ALA A 67 -11.01 -17.64 -1.57
N LYS A 68 -11.54 -18.74 -1.03
CA LYS A 68 -10.85 -19.59 -0.07
C LYS A 68 -9.53 -20.13 -0.62
N ARG A 69 -9.55 -20.73 -1.82
CA ARG A 69 -8.35 -21.25 -2.48
C ARG A 69 -7.29 -20.16 -2.73
N ILE A 70 -7.71 -18.96 -3.13
CA ILE A 70 -6.81 -17.82 -3.32
C ILE A 70 -6.17 -17.42 -1.98
N ASN A 71 -6.97 -17.32 -0.91
CA ASN A 71 -6.47 -16.99 0.43
C ASN A 71 -5.48 -18.02 0.99
N GLU A 72 -5.65 -19.31 0.67
CA GLU A 72 -4.74 -20.39 1.06
C GLU A 72 -3.42 -20.37 0.27
N THR A 73 -3.35 -19.62 -0.83
CA THR A 73 -2.12 -19.52 -1.62
C THR A 73 -1.02 -18.85 -0.80
N LYS A 74 0.12 -19.55 -0.68
CA LYS A 74 1.33 -19.07 0.00
C LYS A 74 2.25 -18.41 -1.00
N ASN A 75 2.91 -17.32 -0.59
CA ASN A 75 3.93 -16.67 -1.40
C ASN A 75 5.13 -17.63 -1.55
N PRO A 76 5.53 -17.99 -2.79
CA PRO A 76 6.63 -18.93 -3.01
C PRO A 76 7.98 -18.44 -2.45
N LEU A 77 8.19 -17.12 -2.34
CA LEU A 77 9.43 -16.53 -1.83
C LEU A 77 9.52 -16.53 -0.30
N THR A 78 8.39 -16.56 0.41
CA THR A 78 8.40 -16.49 1.89
C THR A 78 7.86 -17.74 2.56
N ARG A 79 7.41 -18.75 1.80
CA ARG A 79 6.80 -19.98 2.37
C ARG A 79 7.76 -20.78 3.25
N ASN A 80 9.07 -20.70 2.99
CA ASN A 80 10.12 -21.45 3.69
C ASN A 80 10.98 -20.56 4.62
N GLY A 81 10.52 -19.34 4.91
CA GLY A 81 11.28 -18.34 5.66
C GLY A 81 11.72 -17.16 4.79
N PRO A 82 12.56 -16.25 5.33
CA PRO A 82 13.11 -15.13 4.58
C PRO A 82 13.92 -15.64 3.37
N SER A 83 13.66 -15.07 2.18
CA SER A 83 14.43 -15.35 0.97
C SER A 83 15.13 -14.09 0.50
N ASP A 84 16.37 -14.22 0.02
CA ASP A 84 17.15 -13.13 -0.57
C ASP A 84 16.58 -12.64 -1.90
N GLU A 85 15.68 -13.41 -2.53
CA GLU A 85 14.93 -13.00 -3.72
C GLU A 85 13.82 -11.98 -3.41
N VAL A 86 13.54 -11.72 -2.12
CA VAL A 86 12.58 -10.70 -1.72
C VAL A 86 13.17 -9.30 -1.94
N PRO A 87 12.52 -8.42 -2.73
CA PRO A 87 13.03 -7.07 -2.94
C PRO A 87 13.30 -6.33 -1.62
N GLY A 88 14.52 -5.78 -1.44
CA GLY A 88 14.97 -5.16 -0.18
C GLY A 88 14.34 -3.80 0.12
N LYS A 89 13.90 -3.54 1.37
CA LYS A 89 13.04 -2.38 1.74
C LYS A 89 13.68 -1.05 1.42
N GLN A 90 12.94 -0.16 0.75
CA GLN A 90 13.37 1.23 0.57
C GLN A 90 13.66 1.81 1.95
N ARG A 91 14.89 2.28 2.13
CA ARG A 91 15.30 2.96 3.36
C ARG A 91 14.48 4.23 3.47
N ARG A 92 13.75 4.38 4.57
CA ARG A 92 13.00 5.60 4.89
C ARG A 92 13.76 6.35 5.96
N ILE A 93 13.97 7.65 5.74
CA ILE A 93 14.47 8.56 6.75
C ILE A 93 13.41 8.64 7.85
N LYS A 94 13.79 8.32 9.09
CA LYS A 94 12.87 8.29 10.25
C LYS A 94 12.92 9.56 11.09
N ARG A 95 13.96 10.37 10.90
CA ARG A 95 14.26 11.56 11.69
C ARG A 95 14.93 12.57 10.77
N ILE A 96 14.58 13.84 10.97
CA ILE A 96 15.31 14.98 10.43
C ILE A 96 16.22 15.50 11.56
N ASP A 97 17.44 15.92 11.23
CA ASP A 97 18.27 16.62 12.19
C ASP A 97 17.95 18.12 12.23
N ALA A 98 18.46 18.81 13.24
CA ALA A 98 18.15 20.23 13.45
C ALA A 98 18.70 21.13 12.34
N GLN A 99 19.79 20.74 11.66
CA GLN A 99 20.38 21.55 10.59
C GLN A 99 19.55 21.48 9.32
N ASP A 100 19.10 20.28 8.96
CA ASP A 100 18.25 20.08 7.79
C ASP A 100 16.85 20.62 8.01
N GLU A 101 16.33 20.56 9.24
CA GLU A 101 15.09 21.25 9.60
C GLU A 101 15.22 22.76 9.45
N ALA A 102 16.31 23.37 9.96
CA ALA A 102 16.54 24.81 9.83
C ALA A 102 16.63 25.25 8.36
N LYS A 103 17.35 24.48 7.52
CA LYS A 103 17.42 24.74 6.07
C LYS A 103 16.05 24.65 5.39
N LEU A 104 15.24 23.67 5.77
CA LEU A 104 13.89 23.50 5.23
C LEU A 104 13.01 24.71 5.59
N LEU A 105 13.00 25.11 6.87
CA LEU A 105 12.22 26.25 7.33
C LEU A 105 12.68 27.57 6.68
N ASP A 106 13.99 27.77 6.55
CA ASP A 106 14.57 28.92 5.85
C ASP A 106 14.16 28.97 4.37
N SER A 107 14.06 27.80 3.71
CA SER A 107 13.59 27.73 2.33
C SER A 107 12.13 28.21 2.17
N PHE A 108 11.26 27.87 3.14
CA PHE A 108 9.87 28.34 3.15
C PHE A 108 9.76 29.84 3.41
N ILE A 109 10.59 30.38 4.30
CA ILE A 109 10.64 31.83 4.54
C ILE A 109 11.07 32.56 3.27
N LYS A 110 12.11 32.07 2.58
CA LYS A 110 12.62 32.66 1.34
C LYS A 110 11.62 32.59 0.18
N SER A 111 10.87 31.49 0.07
CA SER A 111 9.83 31.34 -0.95
C SER A 111 8.52 32.06 -0.60
N GLY A 112 8.35 32.49 0.65
CA GLY A 112 7.10 33.06 1.15
C GLY A 112 5.99 32.02 1.40
N ASP A 113 6.32 30.73 1.43
CA ASP A 113 5.38 29.62 1.68
C ASP A 113 5.08 29.48 3.18
N ARG A 114 4.15 30.33 3.65
CA ARG A 114 3.78 30.40 5.07
C ARG A 114 2.97 29.17 5.49
N GLU A 115 2.23 28.58 4.57
CA GLU A 115 1.38 27.41 4.76
C GLU A 115 2.22 26.19 5.09
N SER A 116 3.25 25.89 4.29
CA SER A 116 4.16 24.77 4.55
C SER A 116 4.98 24.99 5.82
N TYR A 117 5.42 26.23 6.07
CA TYR A 117 6.09 26.57 7.33
C TYR A 117 5.18 26.26 8.53
N GLY A 118 3.97 26.80 8.54
CA GLY A 118 2.99 26.58 9.61
C GLY A 118 2.65 25.11 9.80
N ALA A 119 2.45 24.37 8.70
CA ALA A 119 2.20 22.93 8.70
C ALA A 119 3.32 22.14 9.40
N VAL A 120 4.59 22.46 9.11
CA VAL A 120 5.73 21.82 9.77
C VAL A 120 5.79 22.17 11.26
N MET A 121 5.55 23.42 11.63
CA MET A 121 5.55 23.83 13.04
C MET A 121 4.44 23.16 13.85
N VAL A 122 3.22 23.07 13.29
CA VAL A 122 2.12 22.34 13.92
C VAL A 122 2.47 20.86 14.08
N ALA A 123 2.98 20.20 13.04
CA ALA A 123 3.42 18.80 13.11
C ALA A 123 4.47 18.60 14.21
N ARG A 124 5.46 19.51 14.28
CA ARG A 124 6.58 19.44 15.24
C ARG A 124 6.10 19.47 16.68
N TYR A 125 5.22 20.42 17.02
CA TYR A 125 4.81 20.63 18.41
C TYR A 125 3.67 19.73 18.86
N THR A 126 2.80 19.28 17.94
CA THR A 126 1.63 18.47 18.29
C THR A 126 1.80 16.99 17.97
N GLY A 127 2.70 16.64 17.05
CA GLY A 127 2.79 15.30 16.48
C GLY A 127 1.62 14.94 15.56
N ALA A 128 0.73 15.87 15.24
CA ALA A 128 -0.42 15.63 14.39
C ALA A 128 0.00 15.27 12.96
N ARG A 129 -0.73 14.33 12.35
CA ARG A 129 -0.55 13.96 10.95
C ARG A 129 -1.17 15.05 10.05
N PRO A 130 -0.68 15.24 8.82
CA PRO A 130 -1.27 16.22 7.90
C PRO A 130 -2.79 16.05 7.69
N SER A 131 -3.29 14.81 7.69
CA SER A 131 -4.73 14.52 7.57
C SER A 131 -5.57 14.97 8.77
N GLU A 132 -4.94 15.22 9.91
CA GLU A 132 -5.60 15.64 11.15
C GLU A 132 -5.66 17.17 11.27
N PHE A 133 -4.86 17.92 10.50
CA PHE A 133 -4.77 19.37 10.59
C PHE A 133 -6.11 20.08 10.36
N ALA A 134 -6.92 19.58 9.43
CA ALA A 134 -8.23 20.14 9.13
C ALA A 134 -9.22 20.09 10.32
N SER A 135 -8.93 19.25 11.32
CA SER A 135 -9.75 19.11 12.53
C SER A 135 -9.18 19.83 13.76
N ILE A 136 -8.03 20.51 13.63
CA ILE A 136 -7.43 21.25 14.74
C ILE A 136 -8.14 22.60 14.90
N THR A 137 -8.60 22.88 16.12
CA THR A 137 -9.28 24.14 16.47
C THR A 137 -8.66 24.74 17.73
N ILE A 138 -8.65 26.07 17.81
CA ILE A 138 -8.27 26.79 19.03
C ILE A 138 -9.49 26.81 19.97
N GLN A 139 -9.30 26.47 21.23
CA GLN A 139 -10.32 26.55 22.27
C GLN A 139 -10.30 27.93 22.94
#